data_AF-A0A0C9RTS0-F1
#
_entry.id   AF-A0A0C9RTS0-F1
#
_cell.length_a   1.000
_cell.length_b   1.000
_cell.length_c   1.000
_cell.angle_alpha   90.00
_cell.angle_beta   90.00
_cell.angle_gamma   90.00
#
_symmetry.space_group_name_H-M   'P 1'
#
loop_
_entity.id
_entity.type
_entity.pdbx_description
1 polymer ?
#
loop_
_entity_poly.entity_id
_entity_poly.type
_entity_poly.pdbx_seq_one_letter_code
_entity_poly.pdbx_strand_id
1 'polypeptide(L)'
;MLTEREQQGLSKIIGNLELADVIALAQTVTCKQIKLTERSEAERAILNGTQNPADLLRRKKILREVLFRYLWSESVFVAPALAKSDLINACLQHWQEDNSLKSGQFPANGAEKDGKITEASFQEKLGSEFTNWFFAQLNAEGEKLGHQHFFPNCHLRVQCFERLAGRENPPRVLSIRGSEAASRFMWQLAGGARRMFHPNVRSVKCEVEEHGLARIHVGGV
;
A
#
# COMPACT_ATOMS: atom_id res chain seq x y z
N MET A 1 4.60 -26.31 15.45
CA MET A 1 5.57 -26.29 14.34
C MET A 1 5.03 -25.31 13.33
N LEU A 2 5.86 -24.37 12.86
CA LEU A 2 5.45 -23.42 11.82
C LEU A 2 5.14 -24.18 10.52
N THR A 3 4.15 -23.71 9.78
CA THR A 3 3.92 -24.19 8.40
C THR A 3 5.05 -23.73 7.49
N GLU A 4 5.23 -24.41 6.36
CA GLU A 4 6.27 -24.04 5.39
C GLU A 4 6.11 -22.59 4.89
N ARG A 5 4.87 -22.14 4.67
CA ARG A 5 4.56 -20.75 4.28
C ARG A 5 4.89 -19.75 5.38
N GLU A 6 4.53 -20.03 6.63
CA GLU A 6 4.89 -19.17 7.76
C GLU A 6 6.42 -19.09 7.90
N GLN A 7 7.13 -20.20 7.72
CA GLN A 7 8.59 -20.24 7.78
C GLN A 7 9.23 -19.42 6.65
N GLN A 8 8.70 -19.52 5.43
CA GLN A 8 9.15 -18.70 4.29
C GLN A 8 8.83 -17.21 4.50
N GLY A 9 7.62 -16.88 4.94
CA GLY A 9 7.21 -15.50 5.22
C GLY A 9 8.04 -14.86 6.33
N LEU A 10 8.28 -15.58 7.42
CA LEU A 10 9.17 -15.14 8.49
C LEU A 10 10.61 -14.97 8.00
N SER A 11 11.12 -15.90 7.18
CA SER A 11 12.46 -15.79 6.60
C SER A 11 12.61 -14.51 5.77
N LYS A 12 11.63 -14.19 4.91
CA LYS A 12 11.62 -12.94 4.13
C LYS A 12 11.55 -11.69 5.02
N ILE A 13 10.73 -11.71 6.09
CA ILE A 13 10.64 -10.60 7.05
C ILE A 13 11.97 -10.39 7.78
N ILE A 14 12.61 -11.46 8.25
CA ILE A 14 13.89 -11.41 8.98
C ILE A 14 15.03 -10.99 8.03
N GLY A 15 14.98 -11.42 6.77
CA GLY A 15 15.94 -11.02 5.73
C GLY A 15 15.98 -9.50 5.50
N ASN A 16 14.87 -8.80 5.74
CA ASN A 16 14.79 -7.35 5.62
C ASN A 16 15.26 -6.58 6.87
N LEU A 17 15.72 -7.27 7.93
CA LEU A 17 16.26 -6.64 9.14
C LEU A 17 17.78 -6.48 9.06
N GLU A 18 18.31 -5.54 9.85
CA GLU A 18 19.75 -5.40 10.05
C GLU A 18 20.31 -6.52 10.95
N LEU A 19 21.58 -6.88 10.77
CA LEU A 19 22.22 -7.98 11.50
C LEU A 19 22.10 -7.82 13.03
N ALA A 20 22.23 -6.60 13.54
CA ALA A 20 22.09 -6.32 14.97
C ALA A 20 20.69 -6.65 15.49
N ASP A 21 19.65 -6.36 14.70
CA ASP A 21 18.26 -6.64 15.06
C ASP A 21 17.93 -8.14 14.94
N VAL A 22 18.48 -8.82 13.93
CA VAL A 22 18.38 -10.28 13.79
C VAL A 22 19.02 -10.98 15.00
N ILE A 23 20.23 -10.59 15.40
CA ILE A 23 20.90 -11.16 16.58
C ILE A 23 20.09 -10.89 17.86
N ALA A 24 19.57 -9.68 18.04
CA ALA A 24 18.74 -9.34 19.20
C ALA A 24 17.44 -10.15 19.26
N LEU A 25 16.81 -10.38 18.10
CA LEU A 25 15.65 -11.25 17.99
C LEU A 25 16.00 -12.69 18.34
N ALA A 26 17.11 -13.22 17.81
CA ALA A 26 17.56 -14.58 18.06
C ALA A 26 17.87 -14.81 19.55
N GLN A 27 18.57 -13.88 20.20
CA GLN A 27 18.80 -13.93 21.65
C GLN A 27 17.51 -13.96 22.47
N THR A 28 16.46 -13.30 21.99
CA THR A 28 15.14 -13.30 22.65
C THR A 28 14.41 -14.63 22.41
N VAL A 29 14.53 -15.24 21.22
CA VAL A 29 13.96 -16.57 20.94
C VAL A 29 14.69 -17.67 21.72
N THR A 30 16.02 -17.60 21.82
CA THR A 30 16.85 -18.63 22.46
C THR A 30 17.05 -18.42 23.96
N CYS A 31 16.31 -17.50 24.59
CA CYS A 31 16.47 -17.14 26.00
C CYS A 31 17.93 -16.83 26.40
N LYS A 32 18.71 -16.25 25.47
CA LYS A 32 20.14 -15.93 25.61
C LYS A 32 21.06 -17.13 25.92
N GLN A 33 20.59 -18.35 25.66
CA GLN A 33 21.37 -19.57 25.94
C GLN A 33 22.49 -19.82 24.92
N ILE A 34 22.43 -19.17 23.75
CA ILE A 34 23.38 -19.35 22.65
C ILE A 34 23.88 -17.98 22.21
N LYS A 35 25.21 -17.83 22.11
CA LYS A 35 25.85 -16.62 21.59
C LYS A 35 25.94 -16.72 20.08
N LEU A 36 25.07 -15.99 19.38
CA LEU A 36 24.98 -15.98 17.93
C LEU A 36 25.68 -14.74 17.38
N THR A 37 26.64 -14.95 16.48
CA THR A 37 27.37 -13.89 15.76
C THR A 37 27.16 -13.94 14.25
N GLU A 38 26.82 -15.12 13.73
CA GLU A 38 26.55 -15.40 12.32
C GLU A 38 25.08 -15.11 11.98
N ARG A 39 24.83 -14.44 10.85
CA ARG A 39 23.46 -14.11 10.41
C ARG A 39 22.63 -15.36 10.14
N SER A 40 23.21 -16.30 9.38
CA SER A 40 22.54 -17.53 8.95
C SER A 40 22.15 -18.41 10.14
N GLU A 41 23.02 -18.47 11.15
CA GLU A 41 22.77 -19.19 12.39
C GLU A 41 21.66 -18.52 13.22
N ALA A 42 21.68 -17.18 13.29
CA ALA A 42 20.65 -16.42 13.98
C ALA A 42 19.26 -16.57 13.34
N GLU A 43 19.17 -16.52 12.01
CA GLU A 43 17.92 -16.75 11.26
C GLU A 43 17.38 -18.17 11.52
N ARG A 44 18.23 -19.19 11.44
CA ARG A 44 17.84 -20.58 11.74
C ARG A 44 17.36 -20.74 13.18
N ALA A 45 18.06 -20.13 14.14
CA ALA A 45 17.66 -20.17 15.55
C ALA A 45 16.31 -19.50 15.79
N ILE A 46 16.03 -18.38 15.11
CA ILE A 46 14.72 -17.71 15.18
C ILE A 46 13.62 -18.61 14.63
N LEU A 47 13.81 -19.16 13.43
CA LEU A 47 12.80 -19.99 12.77
C LEU A 47 12.51 -21.26 13.58
N ASN A 48 13.55 -21.93 14.10
CA ASN A 48 13.39 -23.17 14.86
C ASN A 48 12.81 -22.94 16.26
N GLY A 49 13.13 -21.82 16.90
CA GLY A 49 12.65 -21.51 18.25
C GLY A 49 11.29 -20.80 18.29
N THR A 50 10.74 -20.40 17.15
CA THR A 50 9.44 -19.73 17.07
C THR A 50 8.32 -20.75 16.92
N GLN A 51 7.42 -20.83 17.91
CA GLN A 51 6.25 -21.71 17.86
C GLN A 51 5.01 -21.01 17.28
N ASN A 52 4.86 -19.72 17.56
CA ASN A 52 3.74 -18.89 17.10
C ASN A 52 4.30 -17.67 16.34
N PRO A 53 3.99 -17.51 15.05
CA PRO A 53 4.51 -16.41 14.25
C PRO A 53 4.06 -15.04 14.79
N ALA A 54 2.84 -14.94 15.33
CA ALA A 54 2.31 -13.67 15.84
C ALA A 54 3.17 -13.10 16.98
N ASP A 55 3.67 -13.95 17.87
CA ASP A 55 4.47 -13.54 19.03
C ASP A 55 5.83 -13.00 18.62
N LEU A 56 6.41 -13.55 17.54
CA LEU A 56 7.64 -13.03 16.96
C LEU A 56 7.39 -11.64 16.35
N LEU A 57 6.35 -11.50 15.51
CA LEU A 57 6.03 -10.24 14.82
C LEU A 57 5.65 -9.08 15.77
N ARG A 58 5.10 -9.37 16.94
CA ARG A 58 4.80 -8.36 17.98
C ARG A 58 6.05 -7.73 18.58
N ARG A 59 7.22 -8.37 18.50
CA ARG A 59 8.46 -7.87 19.13
C ARG A 59 8.88 -6.51 18.59
N LYS A 60 9.50 -5.70 19.45
CA LYS A 60 9.88 -4.31 19.15
C LYS A 60 10.83 -4.16 17.97
N LYS A 61 11.66 -5.18 17.71
CA LYS A 61 12.62 -5.18 16.60
C LYS A 61 11.98 -5.37 15.23
N ILE A 62 10.76 -5.88 15.18
CA ILE A 62 9.98 -5.96 13.95
C ILE A 62 9.11 -4.71 13.89
N LEU A 63 9.55 -3.71 13.15
CA LEU A 63 8.83 -2.43 13.02
C LEU A 63 7.62 -2.57 12.10
N ARG A 64 6.65 -1.67 12.27
CA ARG A 64 5.45 -1.61 11.43
C ARG A 64 5.82 -1.55 9.94
N GLU A 65 6.81 -0.75 9.61
CA GLU A 65 7.29 -0.57 8.23
C GLU A 65 7.84 -1.85 7.62
N VAL A 66 8.51 -2.70 8.40
CA VAL A 66 9.04 -3.98 7.91
C VAL A 66 7.90 -4.90 7.49
N LEU A 67 6.82 -4.96 8.30
CA LEU A 67 5.62 -5.73 7.97
C LEU A 67 4.89 -5.17 6.75
N PHE A 68 4.78 -3.84 6.67
CA PHE A 68 4.15 -3.17 5.54
C PHE A 68 4.91 -3.44 4.23
N ARG A 69 6.24 -3.30 4.24
CA ARG A 69 7.10 -3.59 3.08
C ARG A 69 7.01 -5.07 2.67
N TYR A 70 6.97 -5.98 3.64
CA TYR A 70 6.80 -7.40 3.38
C TYR A 70 5.48 -7.69 2.65
N LEU A 71 4.35 -7.25 3.22
CA LEU A 71 3.03 -7.45 2.61
C LEU A 71 2.96 -6.87 1.19
N TRP A 72 3.54 -5.69 1.00
CA TRP A 72 3.62 -5.07 -0.32
C TRP A 72 4.46 -5.89 -1.31
N SER A 73 5.58 -6.48 -0.86
CA SER A 73 6.42 -7.35 -1.69
C SER A 73 5.73 -8.65 -2.10
N GLU A 74 4.79 -9.14 -1.28
CA GLU A 74 3.95 -10.30 -1.58
C GLU A 74 2.66 -9.91 -2.34
N SER A 75 2.55 -8.66 -2.81
CA SER A 75 1.36 -8.12 -3.50
C SER A 75 0.07 -8.13 -2.65
N VAL A 76 0.21 -8.08 -1.32
CA VAL A 76 -0.91 -7.96 -0.38
C VAL A 76 -1.13 -6.48 -0.06
N PHE A 77 -2.21 -5.92 -0.60
CA PHE A 77 -2.53 -4.51 -0.42
C PHE A 77 -3.18 -4.25 0.94
N VAL A 78 -2.55 -3.37 1.72
CA VAL A 78 -3.01 -2.94 3.03
C VAL A 78 -2.99 -1.42 3.11
N ALA A 79 -3.97 -0.83 3.82
CA ALA A 79 -4.03 0.62 3.93
C ALA A 79 -2.77 1.17 4.65
N PRO A 80 -2.16 2.28 4.17
CA PRO A 80 -0.95 2.83 4.78
C PRO A 80 -1.11 3.19 6.26
N ALA A 81 -2.33 3.52 6.70
CA ALA A 81 -2.64 3.89 8.09
C ALA A 81 -2.86 2.69 9.04
N LEU A 82 -2.78 1.44 8.57
CA LEU A 82 -3.08 0.26 9.41
C LEU A 82 -2.20 0.19 10.66
N ALA A 83 -2.75 -0.18 11.81
CA ALA A 83 -1.94 -0.37 13.00
C ALA A 83 -1.01 -1.59 12.84
N LYS A 84 0.07 -1.66 13.62
CA LYS A 84 0.99 -2.81 13.59
C LYS A 84 0.26 -4.13 13.86
N SER A 85 -0.73 -4.14 14.75
CA SER A 85 -1.58 -5.31 15.02
C SER A 85 -2.30 -5.81 13.78
N ASP A 86 -2.82 -4.89 12.98
CA ASP A 86 -3.62 -5.21 11.79
C ASP A 86 -2.72 -5.71 10.67
N LEU A 87 -1.50 -5.16 10.53
CA LEU A 87 -0.49 -5.70 9.62
C LEU A 87 -0.05 -7.12 10.00
N ILE A 88 0.07 -7.41 11.29
CA ILE A 88 0.37 -8.78 11.76
C ILE A 88 -0.76 -9.71 11.34
N ASN A 89 -2.02 -9.32 11.55
CA ASN A 89 -3.17 -10.11 11.15
C ASN A 89 -3.20 -10.33 9.62
N ALA A 90 -2.89 -9.30 8.83
CA ALA A 90 -2.80 -9.43 7.37
C ALA A 90 -1.69 -10.42 6.95
N CYS A 91 -0.52 -10.41 7.60
CA CYS A 91 0.52 -11.41 7.34
C CYS A 91 0.03 -12.82 7.64
N LEU A 92 -0.62 -13.02 8.79
CA LEU A 92 -1.13 -14.33 9.20
C LEU A 92 -2.23 -14.82 8.25
N GLN A 93 -3.15 -13.95 7.84
CA GLN A 93 -4.19 -14.27 6.87
C GLN A 93 -3.59 -14.66 5.51
N HIS A 94 -2.62 -13.89 5.01
CA HIS A 94 -1.93 -14.19 3.78
C HIS A 94 -1.26 -15.58 3.80
N TRP A 95 -0.71 -15.99 4.95
CA TRP A 95 -0.13 -17.33 5.10
C TRP A 95 -1.17 -18.44 5.23
N GLN A 96 -2.41 -18.11 5.63
CA GLN A 96 -3.52 -19.05 5.82
C GLN A 96 -4.43 -19.21 4.60
N GLU A 97 -4.43 -18.27 3.65
CA GLU A 97 -5.41 -18.14 2.56
C GLU A 97 -5.49 -19.28 1.52
N ASP A 98 -4.74 -20.38 1.68
CA ASP A 98 -4.93 -21.59 0.86
C ASP A 98 -5.92 -22.62 1.43
N ASN A 99 -6.47 -22.41 2.64
CA ASN A 99 -7.46 -23.35 3.22
C ASN A 99 -8.91 -22.84 3.23
N SER A 100 -9.16 -21.57 2.92
CA SER A 100 -10.55 -21.10 2.77
C SER A 100 -10.64 -19.79 2.01
N LEU A 101 -11.19 -19.89 0.79
CA LEU A 101 -11.96 -18.86 0.11
C LEU A 101 -11.21 -17.57 -0.25
N LYS A 102 -10.84 -17.50 -1.54
CA LYS A 102 -10.73 -16.26 -2.32
C LYS A 102 -11.93 -15.35 -2.03
N SER A 103 -11.75 -14.32 -1.20
CA SER A 103 -12.68 -13.21 -1.09
C SER A 103 -11.98 -11.96 -1.60
N GLY A 104 -12.44 -11.46 -2.75
CA GLY A 104 -11.84 -10.35 -3.49
C GLY A 104 -11.43 -10.73 -4.92
N GLN A 105 -12.30 -11.43 -5.67
CA GLN A 105 -12.10 -11.61 -7.11
C GLN A 105 -12.35 -10.30 -7.85
N PHE A 106 -11.30 -9.75 -8.46
CA PHE A 106 -11.38 -9.07 -9.75
C PHE A 106 -10.68 -9.96 -10.79
N PRO A 107 -11.16 -10.01 -12.05
CA PRO A 107 -10.63 -10.93 -13.03
C PRO A 107 -9.21 -10.52 -13.44
N ALA A 108 -8.23 -11.32 -13.01
CA ALA A 108 -6.88 -11.29 -13.53
C ALA A 108 -6.88 -11.85 -14.95
N ASN A 109 -6.71 -10.98 -15.94
CA ASN A 109 -6.25 -11.39 -17.25
C ASN A 109 -4.76 -11.09 -17.37
N GLY A 110 -3.96 -12.16 -17.21
CA GLY A 110 -2.77 -12.45 -18.00
C GLY A 110 -1.56 -11.53 -17.86
N ALA A 111 -0.57 -11.98 -17.08
CA ALA A 111 0.70 -12.48 -17.60
C ALA A 111 1.78 -12.31 -16.52
N GLU A 112 2.09 -13.39 -15.82
CA GLU A 112 3.34 -13.56 -15.11
C GLU A 112 4.50 -13.47 -16.12
N LYS A 113 5.35 -12.46 -15.95
CA LYS A 113 6.74 -12.53 -16.41
C LYS A 113 7.63 -12.04 -15.28
N ASP A 114 8.38 -13.01 -14.78
CA ASP A 114 9.57 -12.89 -13.96
C ASP A 114 10.49 -11.81 -14.56
N GLY A 115 10.56 -10.66 -13.89
CA GLY A 115 11.26 -9.49 -14.39
C GLY A 115 11.54 -8.56 -13.23
N LYS A 116 12.83 -8.30 -12.96
CA LYS A 116 13.27 -7.27 -12.01
C LYS A 116 12.44 -6.01 -12.22
N ILE A 117 11.68 -5.62 -11.20
CA ILE A 117 10.87 -4.40 -11.21
C ILE A 117 11.85 -3.23 -11.40
N THR A 118 11.88 -2.66 -12.60
CA THR A 118 12.56 -1.39 -12.86
C THR A 118 11.73 -0.27 -12.25
N GLU A 119 12.37 0.81 -11.83
CA GLU A 119 11.69 1.98 -11.26
C GLU A 119 10.56 2.51 -12.16
N ALA A 120 10.76 2.49 -13.49
CA ALA A 120 9.73 2.82 -14.47
C ALA A 120 8.49 1.90 -14.38
N SER A 121 8.70 0.59 -14.25
CA SER A 121 7.59 -0.38 -14.09
C SER A 121 6.88 -0.27 -12.74
N PHE A 122 7.58 0.16 -11.69
CA PHE A 122 6.97 0.47 -10.40
C PHE A 122 6.07 1.70 -10.49
N GLN A 123 6.57 2.79 -11.09
CA GLN A 123 5.82 4.03 -11.26
C GLN A 123 4.55 3.81 -12.08
N GLU A 124 4.64 3.10 -13.20
CA GLU A 124 3.49 2.76 -14.05
C GLU A 124 2.43 1.97 -13.29
N LYS A 125 2.84 0.92 -12.55
CA LYS A 125 1.92 0.12 -11.73
C LYS A 125 1.26 0.95 -10.63
N LEU A 126 2.05 1.74 -9.89
CA LEU A 126 1.54 2.61 -8.82
C LEU A 126 0.50 3.60 -9.36
N GLY A 127 0.81 4.27 -10.48
CA GLY A 127 -0.09 5.21 -11.12
C GLY A 127 -1.39 4.56 -11.57
N SER A 128 -1.30 3.40 -12.23
CA SER A 128 -2.45 2.63 -12.71
C SER A 128 -3.36 2.21 -11.56
N GLU A 129 -2.80 1.58 -10.52
CA GLU A 129 -3.56 1.09 -9.37
C GLU A 129 -4.26 2.23 -8.63
N PHE A 130 -3.54 3.31 -8.34
CA PHE A 130 -4.14 4.48 -7.70
C PHE A 130 -5.27 5.07 -8.55
N THR A 131 -5.08 5.19 -9.86
CA THR A 131 -6.10 5.74 -10.76
C THR A 131 -7.36 4.89 -10.76
N ASN A 132 -7.22 3.57 -10.89
CA ASN A 132 -8.35 2.65 -10.87
C ASN A 132 -9.11 2.72 -9.55
N TRP A 133 -8.39 2.64 -8.42
CA TRP A 133 -8.99 2.73 -7.09
C TRP A 133 -9.69 4.09 -6.88
N PHE A 134 -8.99 5.19 -7.13
CA PHE A 134 -9.49 6.53 -6.82
C PHE A 134 -10.77 6.87 -7.59
N PHE A 135 -10.80 6.62 -8.89
CA PHE A 135 -11.96 6.93 -9.72
C PHE A 135 -13.10 5.93 -9.52
N ALA A 136 -12.81 4.67 -9.18
CA ALA A 136 -13.85 3.73 -8.74
C ALA A 136 -14.56 4.23 -7.48
N GLN A 137 -13.81 4.72 -6.49
CA GLN A 137 -14.37 5.30 -5.25
C GLN A 137 -15.08 6.64 -5.50
N LEU A 138 -14.56 7.47 -6.40
CA LEU A 138 -15.13 8.78 -6.72
C LEU A 138 -16.47 8.64 -7.46
N ASN A 139 -16.59 7.66 -8.37
CA ASN A 139 -17.78 7.42 -9.17
C ASN A 139 -18.79 6.47 -8.50
N ALA A 140 -18.44 5.83 -7.38
CA ALA A 140 -19.34 4.91 -6.69
C ALA A 140 -20.60 5.64 -6.20
N GLU A 141 -21.76 5.02 -6.43
CA GLU A 141 -23.04 5.50 -5.90
C GLU A 141 -23.15 5.30 -4.37
N GLY A 142 -22.33 4.39 -3.82
CA GLY A 142 -22.29 3.96 -2.43
C GLY A 142 -21.09 4.49 -1.63
N GLU A 143 -20.47 3.63 -0.80
CA GLU A 143 -19.41 3.97 0.17
C GLU A 143 -18.38 4.92 -0.45
N LYS A 144 -18.36 6.17 0.05
CA LYS A 144 -17.85 7.33 -0.67
C LYS A 144 -16.36 7.51 -0.43
N LEU A 145 -15.72 8.21 -1.37
CA LEU A 145 -14.44 8.89 -1.15
C LEU A 145 -14.56 9.92 0.01
N GLY A 146 -14.37 9.44 1.24
CA GLY A 146 -14.44 10.23 2.46
C GLY A 146 -13.13 10.89 2.88
N HIS A 147 -13.20 11.74 3.91
CA HIS A 147 -12.06 12.52 4.42
C HIS A 147 -10.90 11.64 4.92
N GLN A 148 -11.17 10.40 5.33
CA GLN A 148 -10.16 9.44 5.78
C GLN A 148 -9.19 9.01 4.67
N HIS A 149 -9.54 9.21 3.40
CA HIS A 149 -8.68 8.91 2.26
C HIS A 149 -7.71 10.05 1.93
N PHE A 150 -7.76 11.16 2.66
CA PHE A 150 -6.91 12.32 2.47
C PHE A 150 -6.11 12.63 3.73
N PHE A 151 -4.92 13.20 3.55
CA PHE A 151 -4.19 13.79 4.67
C PHE A 151 -4.99 14.96 5.29
N PRO A 152 -4.96 15.14 6.63
CA PRO A 152 -5.70 16.22 7.28
C PRO A 152 -5.38 17.62 6.74
N ASN A 153 -4.15 17.84 6.29
CA ASN A 153 -3.66 19.09 5.71
C ASN A 153 -3.69 19.10 4.16
N CYS A 154 -4.51 18.27 3.52
CA CYS A 154 -4.57 18.24 2.06
C CYS A 154 -5.04 19.58 1.48
N HIS A 155 -4.63 19.82 0.23
CA HIS A 155 -4.99 21.01 -0.52
C HIS A 155 -5.54 20.61 -1.88
N LEU A 156 -6.82 20.88 -2.12
CA LEU A 156 -7.49 20.67 -3.39
C LEU A 156 -7.55 21.99 -4.16
N ARG A 157 -7.05 21.98 -5.39
CA ARG A 157 -7.17 23.11 -6.33
C ARG A 157 -7.93 22.65 -7.56
N VAL A 158 -9.00 23.35 -7.91
CA VAL A 158 -9.82 23.07 -9.10
C VAL A 158 -9.79 24.27 -10.03
N GLN A 159 -9.52 24.02 -11.30
CA GLN A 159 -9.47 25.04 -12.34
C GLN A 159 -10.48 24.71 -13.43
N CYS A 160 -11.34 25.67 -13.76
CA CYS A 160 -12.32 25.54 -14.83
C CYS A 160 -11.99 26.55 -15.94
N PHE A 161 -11.77 26.02 -17.14
CA PHE A 161 -11.50 26.80 -18.35
C PHE A 161 -12.80 26.92 -19.17
N GLU A 162 -13.28 28.14 -19.34
CA GLU A 162 -14.48 28.41 -20.13
C GLU A 162 -14.04 28.90 -21.52
N ARG A 163 -14.24 28.06 -22.56
CA ARG A 163 -14.07 28.50 -23.95
C ARG A 163 -15.39 29.07 -24.46
N LEU A 164 -15.64 30.34 -24.18
CA LEU A 164 -16.66 31.11 -24.90
C LEU A 164 -16.01 31.71 -26.16
N ALA A 165 -16.68 31.54 -27.30
CA ALA A 165 -16.21 31.86 -28.65
C ALA A 165 -15.24 33.05 -28.73
N GLY A 166 -13.94 32.76 -28.89
CA GLY A 166 -12.91 33.72 -29.27
C GLY A 166 -12.33 34.62 -28.16
N ARG A 167 -12.71 34.47 -26.88
CA ARG A 167 -12.03 35.14 -25.76
C ARG A 167 -11.47 34.12 -24.78
N GLU A 168 -10.16 34.18 -24.56
CA GLU A 168 -9.52 33.48 -23.44
C GLU A 168 -9.84 34.22 -22.15
N ASN A 169 -10.87 33.77 -21.42
CA ASN A 169 -11.09 34.23 -20.06
C ASN A 169 -10.11 33.50 -19.12
N PRO A 170 -9.59 34.17 -18.07
CA PRO A 170 -8.75 33.52 -17.08
C PRO A 170 -9.53 32.36 -16.42
N PRO A 171 -8.86 31.23 -16.12
CA PRO A 171 -9.52 30.09 -15.50
C PRO A 171 -10.10 30.47 -14.15
N ARG A 172 -11.32 29.99 -13.87
CA ARG A 172 -11.86 30.09 -12.51
C ARG A 172 -11.12 29.09 -11.63
N VAL A 173 -10.43 29.59 -10.60
CA VAL A 173 -9.64 28.77 -9.67
C VAL A 173 -10.33 28.72 -8.32
N LEU A 174 -10.57 27.51 -7.82
CA LEU A 174 -11.03 27.24 -6.47
C LEU A 174 -9.91 26.55 -5.68
N SER A 175 -9.76 26.94 -4.41
CA SER A 175 -8.73 26.41 -3.51
C SER A 175 -9.36 26.02 -2.18
N ILE A 176 -9.32 24.74 -1.84
CA ILE A 176 -9.95 24.15 -0.66
C ILE A 176 -8.88 23.46 0.18
N ARG A 177 -8.81 23.80 1.47
CA ARG A 177 -7.88 23.17 2.43
C ARG A 177 -8.64 22.23 3.36
N GLY A 178 -7.97 21.17 3.78
CA GLY A 178 -8.48 20.20 4.74
C GLY A 178 -9.22 19.04 4.07
N SER A 179 -9.01 17.85 4.63
CA SER A 179 -9.55 16.60 4.11
C SER A 179 -11.07 16.59 4.00
N GLU A 180 -11.77 17.12 4.99
CA GLU A 180 -13.24 17.11 5.03
C GLU A 180 -13.88 18.00 3.95
N ALA A 181 -13.34 19.20 3.76
CA ALA A 181 -13.83 20.12 2.73
C ALA A 181 -13.49 19.61 1.33
N ALA A 182 -12.28 19.05 1.15
CA ALA A 182 -11.85 18.48 -0.12
C ALA A 182 -12.69 17.26 -0.54
N SER A 183 -12.89 16.29 0.37
CA SER A 183 -13.66 15.09 0.08
C SER A 183 -15.13 15.41 -0.24
N ARG A 184 -15.74 16.33 0.54
CA ARG A 184 -17.11 16.79 0.31
C ARG A 184 -17.27 17.45 -1.05
N PHE A 185 -16.33 18.30 -1.45
CA PHE A 185 -16.37 18.98 -2.74
C PHE A 185 -16.18 18.01 -3.92
N MET A 186 -15.22 17.07 -3.82
CA MET A 186 -15.01 16.03 -4.83
C MET A 186 -16.27 15.16 -5.02
N TRP A 187 -16.93 14.81 -3.91
CA TRP A 187 -18.19 14.07 -3.99
C TRP A 187 -19.31 14.88 -4.66
N GLN A 188 -19.43 16.18 -4.37
CA GLN A 188 -20.40 17.05 -5.05
C GLN A 188 -20.14 17.14 -6.56
N LEU A 189 -18.87 17.14 -6.98
CA LEU A 189 -18.48 17.14 -8.39
C LEU A 189 -18.87 15.84 -9.11
N ALA A 190 -18.64 14.67 -8.49
CA ALA A 190 -18.84 13.37 -9.12
C ALA A 190 -20.24 12.76 -8.85
N GLY A 191 -20.59 12.59 -7.59
CA GLY A 191 -21.80 11.87 -7.16
C GLY A 191 -23.05 12.73 -7.02
N GLY A 192 -22.92 14.06 -6.94
CA GLY A 192 -24.05 14.98 -6.75
C GLY A 192 -24.78 15.39 -8.04
N ALA A 193 -24.10 15.35 -9.20
CA ALA A 193 -24.57 15.94 -10.45
C ALA A 193 -24.77 14.93 -11.61
N ARG A 194 -24.75 13.61 -11.33
CA ARG A 194 -24.73 12.51 -12.34
C ARG A 194 -23.58 12.61 -13.34
N ARG A 195 -22.40 13.08 -12.91
CA ARG A 195 -21.21 13.20 -13.77
C ARG A 195 -20.18 12.17 -13.35
N MET A 196 -20.00 11.13 -14.16
CA MET A 196 -18.93 10.17 -13.96
C MET A 196 -17.65 10.69 -14.60
N PHE A 197 -16.56 10.66 -13.84
CA PHE A 197 -15.24 10.93 -14.36
C PHE A 197 -14.65 9.65 -14.97
N HIS A 198 -14.30 9.68 -16.25
CA HIS A 198 -13.71 8.54 -16.93
C HIS A 198 -12.21 8.76 -17.09
N PRO A 199 -11.36 8.22 -16.18
CA PRO A 199 -9.93 8.33 -16.34
C PRO A 199 -9.46 7.54 -17.56
N ASN A 200 -8.56 8.12 -18.34
CA ASN A 200 -7.83 7.41 -19.37
C ASN A 200 -6.56 6.80 -18.72
N VAL A 201 -6.65 5.55 -18.31
CA VAL A 201 -5.55 4.80 -17.64
C VAL A 201 -4.28 4.76 -18.50
N ARG A 202 -4.39 4.84 -19.83
CA ARG A 202 -3.22 4.90 -20.73
C ARG A 202 -2.50 6.24 -20.72
N SER A 203 -3.13 7.28 -20.17
CA SER A 203 -2.55 8.63 -20.06
C SER A 203 -1.92 8.91 -18.70
N VAL A 204 -1.91 7.91 -17.81
CA VAL A 204 -1.40 8.08 -16.45
C VAL A 204 0.12 8.27 -16.50
N LYS A 205 0.59 9.35 -15.88
CA LYS A 205 2.01 9.60 -15.64
C LYS A 205 2.25 9.63 -14.15
N CYS A 206 3.16 8.79 -13.68
CA CYS A 206 3.53 8.69 -12.27
C CYS A 206 5.02 9.01 -12.13
N GLU A 207 5.34 9.93 -11.24
CA GLU A 207 6.71 10.30 -10.89
C GLU A 207 6.87 10.08 -9.38
N VAL A 208 7.90 9.36 -8.96
CA VAL A 208 8.19 9.13 -7.54
C VAL A 208 9.48 9.86 -7.20
N GLU A 209 9.41 10.76 -6.21
CA GLU A 209 10.56 11.51 -5.72
C GLU A 209 11.41 10.65 -4.76
N GLU A 210 12.68 11.01 -4.58
CA GLU A 210 13.65 10.26 -3.73
C GLU A 210 13.17 10.06 -2.28
N HIS A 211 12.29 10.94 -1.80
CA HIS A 211 11.72 10.88 -0.44
C HIS A 211 10.38 10.11 -0.38
N GLY A 212 9.99 9.41 -1.44
CA GLY A 212 8.82 8.53 -1.48
C GLY A 212 7.49 9.22 -1.75
N LEU A 213 7.49 10.51 -2.13
CA LEU A 213 6.29 11.20 -2.60
C LEU A 213 6.02 10.83 -4.06
N ALA A 214 4.80 10.39 -4.35
CA ALA A 214 4.35 10.07 -5.71
C ALA A 214 3.45 11.18 -6.26
N ARG A 215 3.76 11.65 -7.47
CA ARG A 215 2.95 12.58 -8.24
C ARG A 215 2.30 11.83 -9.40
N ILE A 216 0.97 11.82 -9.41
CA ILE A 216 0.18 11.10 -10.42
C ILE A 216 -0.63 12.11 -11.22
N HIS A 217 -0.43 12.11 -12.54
CA HIS A 217 -1.21 12.89 -13.48
C HIS A 217 -2.10 11.96 -14.28
N VAL A 218 -3.39 12.28 -14.32
CA VAL A 218 -4.40 11.48 -15.03
C VAL A 218 -5.17 12.40 -15.98
N GLY A 219 -5.18 12.05 -17.27
CA GLY A 219 -6.09 12.64 -18.24
C GLY A 219 -7.40 11.83 -18.31
N GLY A 220 -8.51 12.48 -18.63
CA GLY A 220 -9.82 11.82 -18.70
C GLY A 220 -10.90 12.73 -19.25
N VAL A 221 -12.13 12.20 -19.31
CA VAL A 221 -13.35 12.92 -19.73
C VAL A 221 -14.45 12.87 -18.68
#